data_AF-A0A8U0M3D5-F1
#
_entry.id   AF-A0A8U0M3D5-F1
#
_cell.length_a   1.000
_cell.length_b   1.000
_cell.length_c   1.000
_cell.angle_alpha   90.00
_cell.angle_beta   90.00
_cell.angle_gamma   90.00
#
_symmetry.space_group_name_H-M   'P 1'
#
loop_
_entity.id
_entity.type
_entity.pdbx_description
1 polymer ?
#
loop_
_entity_poly.entity_id
_entity_poly.type
_entity_poly.pdbx_seq_one_letter_code
_entity_poly.pdbx_strand_id
1 'polypeptide(L)' 'MNPTVGKYILLVGLALVLIGAIVYFFGDKLGWLGRLPGDIRVESKNGGGFYFPIVTCIVVSILLNIILALIRRFFG' A
#
# COMPACT_ATOMS: atom_id res chain seq x y z
N MET A 1 -2.49 22.59 24.20
CA MET A 1 -2.33 21.48 23.25
C MET A 1 -3.00 21.87 21.95
N ASN A 2 -2.31 21.82 20.82
CA ASN A 2 -2.87 22.26 19.54
C ASN A 2 -3.87 21.19 19.05
N PRO A 3 -5.18 21.51 18.87
CA PRO A 3 -6.19 20.54 18.41
C PRO A 3 -5.83 19.90 17.07
N THR A 4 -4.98 20.56 16.28
CA THR A 4 -4.36 20.03 15.07
C THR A 4 -3.59 18.72 15.30
N VAL A 5 -2.87 18.61 16.42
CA VAL A 5 -2.11 17.39 16.78
C VAL A 5 -3.07 16.23 17.07
N GLY A 6 -4.16 16.48 17.80
CA GLY A 6 -5.20 15.47 18.06
C GLY A 6 -5.86 14.95 16.78
N LYS A 7 -6.10 15.85 15.82
CA LYS A 7 -6.63 15.47 14.49
C LYS A 7 -5.68 14.55 13.73
N TYR A 8 -4.37 14.83 13.74
CA TYR A 8 -3.39 13.96 13.09
C TYR A 8 -3.30 12.58 13.76
N ILE A 9 -3.35 12.53 15.10
CA ILE A 9 -3.38 11.26 15.85
C ILE A 9 -4.59 10.42 15.45
N LEU A 10 -5.78 11.03 15.38
CA LEU A 10 -7.00 10.35 14.93
C LEU A 10 -6.88 9.84 13.47
N LEU A 11 -6.34 10.65 12.57
CA LEU A 11 -6.14 10.29 11.16
C LEU A 11 -5.20 9.09 11.00
N VAL A 12 -4.06 9.12 11.69
CA VAL A 12 -3.08 8.02 11.66
C VAL A 12 -3.66 6.76 12.28
N GLY A 13 -4.36 6.87 13.42
CA GLY A 13 -5.03 5.74 14.06
C GLY A 13 -6.06 5.08 13.13
N LEU A 14 -6.88 5.88 12.46
CA LEU A 14 -7.85 5.38 11.48
C LEU A 14 -7.16 4.69 10.30
N ALA A 15 -6.08 5.28 9.77
CA ALA A 15 -5.31 4.68 8.69
C ALA A 15 -4.72 3.31 9.08
N LEU A 16 -4.18 3.19 10.30
CA LEU A 16 -3.65 1.92 10.83
C LEU A 16 -4.75 0.85 10.97
N VAL A 17 -5.93 1.21 11.46
CA VAL A 17 -7.07 0.28 11.54
C VAL A 17 -7.47 -0.20 10.15
N LEU A 18 -7.55 0.69 9.17
CA LEU A 18 -7.89 0.33 7.79
C LEU A 18 -6.85 -0.60 7.17
N ILE A 19 -5.56 -0.28 7.33
CA ILE A 19 -4.46 -1.14 6.86
C ILE A 19 -4.53 -2.52 7.55
N GLY A 20 -4.71 -2.54 8.87
CA GLY A 20 -4.84 -3.78 9.65
C GLY A 20 -6.03 -4.62 9.22
N ALA A 21 -7.18 -4.01 8.94
CA ALA A 21 -8.36 -4.71 8.44
C ALA A 21 -8.12 -5.31 7.04
N ILE A 22 -7.46 -4.56 6.14
CA ILE A 22 -7.10 -5.08 4.81
C ILE A 22 -6.17 -6.29 4.96
N VAL A 23 -5.13 -6.20 5.80
CA VAL A 23 -4.22 -7.32 6.03
C VAL A 23 -4.93 -8.50 6.69
N TYR A 24 -5.84 -8.28 7.64
CA TYR A 24 -6.57 -9.36 8.32
C TYR A 24 -7.51 -10.11 7.37
N PHE A 25 -8.29 -9.40 6.56
CA PHE A 25 -9.28 -10.03 5.66
C PHE A 25 -8.71 -10.47 4.31
N PHE A 26 -7.63 -9.84 3.86
CA PHE A 26 -7.06 -10.08 2.54
C PHE A 26 -5.62 -10.57 2.59
N GLY A 27 -5.03 -10.82 3.76
CA GLY A 27 -3.63 -11.24 3.94
C GLY A 27 -3.29 -12.51 3.16
N ASP A 28 -4.13 -13.54 3.26
CA ASP A 28 -3.95 -14.79 2.51
C ASP A 28 -4.11 -14.58 1.00
N LYS A 29 -4.96 -13.62 0.62
CA LYS A 29 -5.12 -13.18 -0.76
C LYS A 29 -4.07 -12.16 -1.18
N LEU A 30 -3.16 -11.70 -0.32
CA LEU A 30 -2.13 -10.71 -0.66
C LEU A 30 -0.79 -11.37 -0.99
N GLY A 31 -0.68 -12.71 -0.95
CA GLY A 31 0.55 -13.43 -1.29
C GLY A 31 1.05 -13.23 -2.73
N TRP A 32 0.22 -12.68 -3.63
CA TRP A 32 0.63 -12.25 -4.98
C TRP A 32 1.24 -10.85 -5.02
N LEU A 33 0.98 -10.02 -4.00
CA LEU A 33 1.55 -8.67 -3.86
C LEU A 33 3.00 -8.84 -3.43
N GLY A 34 3.94 -8.58 -4.34
CA GLY A 34 5.33 -9.01 -4.18
C GLY A 34 5.80 -10.08 -5.17
N ARG A 35 4.86 -10.70 -5.88
CA ARG A 35 5.09 -11.82 -6.82
C ARG A 35 4.43 -11.56 -8.17
N LEU A 36 4.25 -10.30 -8.54
CA LEU A 36 3.71 -10.00 -9.86
C LEU A 36 4.72 -10.36 -10.95
N PRO A 37 4.26 -10.90 -12.09
CA PRO A 37 5.14 -11.15 -13.22
C PRO A 37 5.78 -9.83 -13.65
N GLY A 38 7.11 -9.76 -13.59
CA GLY A 38 7.90 -8.55 -13.87
C GLY A 38 8.47 -7.85 -12.63
N ASP A 39 8.08 -8.22 -11.41
CA ASP A 39 8.84 -7.86 -10.22
C ASP A 39 10.17 -8.63 -10.20
N ILE A 40 11.29 -7.94 -9.99
CA ILE A 40 12.62 -8.56 -10.03
C ILE A 40 12.93 -9.10 -8.64
N ARG A 41 13.09 -10.43 -8.54
CA ARG A 41 13.51 -11.08 -7.30
C ARG A 41 14.76 -11.90 -7.56
N VAL A 42 15.86 -11.48 -6.94
CA VAL A 42 17.12 -12.19 -6.95
C VAL A 42 17.30 -12.84 -5.59
N GLU A 43 17.11 -14.16 -5.52
CA GLU A 43 17.35 -14.94 -4.30
C GLU A 43 18.81 -15.42 -4.29
N SER A 44 19.63 -14.94 -3.35
CA SER A 44 20.96 -15.51 -3.13
C SER A 44 20.87 -16.74 -2.22
N LYS A 45 21.61 -17.79 -2.57
CA LYS A 45 21.77 -18.99 -1.76
C LYS A 45 22.43 -18.73 -0.39
N ASN A 46 23.13 -17.60 -0.24
CA ASN A 46 23.90 -17.27 0.97
C ASN A 46 23.16 -16.28 1.91
N GLY A 47 21.83 -16.17 1.79
CA GLY A 47 20.99 -15.45 2.78
C GLY A 47 20.62 -14.01 2.43
N GLY A 48 21.08 -13.46 1.30
CA GLY A 48 20.69 -12.13 0.82
C GLY A 48 19.74 -12.19 -0.39
N GLY A 49 18.52 -11.67 -0.27
CA GLY A 49 17.61 -11.51 -1.41
C GLY A 49 17.48 -10.04 -1.81
N PHE A 50 17.57 -9.73 -3.10
CA PHE A 50 17.20 -8.41 -3.62
C PHE A 50 15.82 -8.48 -4.25
N TYR A 51 14.92 -7.59 -3.84
CA TYR A 51 13.56 -7.49 -4.37
C TYR A 51 13.32 -6.09 -4.90
N PHE A 52 12.91 -5.99 -6.18
CA PHE A 52 12.61 -4.73 -6.84
C PHE A 52 11.18 -4.75 -7.44
N PRO A 53 10.21 -4.10 -6.76
CA PRO A 53 8.78 -4.14 -7.09
C PRO A 53 8.39 -3.23 -8.26
N ILE A 54 8.91 -3.44 -9.48
CA ILE A 54 8.60 -2.55 -10.62
C ILE A 54 7.10 -2.54 -10.92
N VAL A 55 6.53 -3.73 -11.14
CA VAL A 55 5.15 -3.86 -11.59
C VAL A 55 4.20 -3.54 -10.46
N THR A 56 4.53 -3.98 -9.24
CA THR A 56 3.79 -3.58 -8.04
C THR A 56 3.72 -2.04 -7.91
N CYS A 57 4.83 -1.31 -8.06
CA CYS A 57 4.83 0.16 -7.98
C CYS A 57 3.99 0.83 -9.08
N ILE A 58 4.03 0.31 -10.31
CA ILE A 58 3.20 0.81 -11.43
C ILE A 58 1.71 0.64 -11.11
N VAL A 59 1.30 -0.55 -10.68
CA VAL A 59 -0.10 -0.85 -10.34
C VAL A 59 -0.59 0.06 -9.22
N VAL A 60 0.19 0.19 -8.15
CA VAL A 60 -0.13 1.09 -7.03
C VAL A 60 -0.27 2.54 -7.49
N SER A 61 0.62 3.01 -8.37
CA SER A 61 0.59 4.37 -8.89
C SER A 61 -0.68 4.65 -9.72
N ILE A 62 -1.07 3.71 -10.58
CA ILE A 62 -2.29 3.81 -11.38
C ILE A 62 -3.53 3.80 -10.48
N LEU A 63 -3.60 2.88 -9.51
CA LEU A 63 -4.71 2.81 -8.55
C LEU A 63 -4.88 4.11 -7.77
N LEU A 64 -3.78 4.64 -7.23
CA LEU A 64 -3.79 5.93 -6.53
C LEU A 64 -4.27 7.06 -7.42
N ASN A 65 -3.81 7.12 -8.67
CA ASN A 65 -4.25 8.13 -9.61
C ASN A 65 -5.77 8.04 -9.89
N ILE A 66 -6.30 6.83 -10.09
CA ILE A 66 -7.74 6.61 -10.29
C ILE A 66 -8.53 7.05 -9.06
N ILE A 67 -8.10 6.67 -7.85
CA ILE A 67 -8.76 7.06 -6.60
C ILE A 67 -8.79 8.58 -6.46
N LEU A 68 -7.65 9.25 -6.69
CA LEU A 68 -7.56 10.71 -6.63
C LEU A 68 -8.44 11.38 -7.69
N ALA A 69 -8.49 10.84 -8.91
CA ALA A 69 -9.36 11.33 -9.97
C ALA A 69 -10.84 11.20 -9.60
N LEU A 70 -11.25 10.08 -8.99
CA LEU A 70 -12.61 9.88 -8.52
C LEU A 70 -12.96 10.85 -7.38
N ILE A 71 -12.08 11.00 -6.38
CA ILE A 71 -12.28 11.95 -5.29
C ILE A 71 -12.45 13.37 -5.85
N ARG A 72 -11.57 13.79 -6.77
CA ARG A 72 -11.69 15.10 -7.43
C ARG A 72 -12.99 15.26 -8.21
N ARG A 73 -13.47 14.21 -8.88
CA ARG A 73 -14.71 14.26 -9.66
C ARG A 73 -15.98 14.31 -8.80
N PHE A 74 -15.97 13.69 -7.62
CA PHE A 74 -17.16 13.60 -6.75
C PHE A 74 -17.19 14.64 -5.63
N PHE A 75 -16.04 15.15 -5.19
CA PHE A 75 -15.90 16.10 -4.08
C PHE A 75 -15.28 17.45 -4.46
N GLY A 76 -14.83 17.61 -5.72
CA GLY A 76 -14.34 18.87 -6.28
C GLY A 76 -15.33 19.43 -7.30
#